data_AF-A0A7V5PZ76-F1
#
_entry.id   AF-A0A7V5PZ76-F1
#
_cell.length_a   1.000
_cell.length_b   1.000
_cell.length_c   1.000
_cell.angle_alpha   90.00
_cell.angle_beta   90.00
_cell.angle_gamma   90.00
#
_symmetry.space_group_name_H-M   'P 1'
#
loop_
_entity.id
_entity.type
_entity.pdbx_description
1 polymer ?
#
loop_
_entity_poly.entity_id
_entity_poly.type
_entity_poly.pdbx_seq_one_letter_code
_entity_poly.pdbx_strand_id
1 'polypeptide(L)'
;MERSVREHMASLEKLAAEAAARGFRRALGKSIAEQNKRKGATTKRARRSSAELMALEEKLHAAICAQPGEKMAAYAEAAKSTSEMLSHPMRRLRAAGRIRSVGQKGRARYFPIDD
;
A
#
# COMPACT_ATOMS: atom_id res chain seq x y z
N MET A 1 -28.88 17.25 -41.54
CA MET A 1 -27.95 16.12 -41.29
C MET A 1 -27.11 16.28 -40.01
N GLU A 2 -26.89 17.48 -39.48
CA GLU A 2 -26.01 17.68 -38.30
C GLU A 2 -26.64 17.42 -36.91
N ARG A 3 -27.97 17.24 -36.80
CA ARG A 3 -28.62 16.93 -35.52
C ARG A 3 -28.47 15.44 -35.14
N SER A 4 -28.62 14.54 -36.11
CA SER A 4 -28.54 13.09 -35.89
C SER A 4 -27.15 12.62 -35.46
N VAL A 5 -26.08 13.27 -35.93
CA VAL A 5 -24.69 12.94 -35.52
C VAL A 5 -24.45 13.33 -34.06
N ARG A 6 -24.99 14.47 -33.62
CA ARG A 6 -24.91 14.91 -32.21
C ARG A 6 -25.70 13.98 -31.28
N GLU A 7 -26.87 13.54 -31.71
CA GLU A 7 -27.68 12.58 -30.94
C GLU A 7 -27.01 11.20 -30.85
N HIS A 8 -26.34 10.75 -31.92
CA HIS A 8 -25.54 9.53 -31.86
C HIS A 8 -24.30 9.66 -30.98
N MET A 9 -23.59 10.79 -31.02
CA MET A 9 -22.47 11.01 -30.11
C MET A 9 -22.93 11.01 -28.64
N ALA A 10 -24.02 11.71 -28.31
CA ALA A 10 -24.57 11.72 -26.96
C ALA A 10 -25.03 10.32 -26.50
N SER A 11 -25.57 9.51 -27.42
CA SER A 11 -25.96 8.12 -27.15
C SER A 11 -24.74 7.23 -26.87
N LEU A 12 -23.66 7.40 -27.63
CA LEU A 12 -22.42 6.65 -27.46
C LEU A 12 -21.69 7.03 -26.17
N GLU A 13 -21.67 8.32 -25.82
CA GLU A 13 -21.10 8.81 -24.55
C GLU A 13 -21.84 8.23 -23.34
N LYS A 14 -23.19 8.19 -23.40
CA LYS A 14 -24.00 7.61 -22.34
C LYS A 14 -23.76 6.10 -22.20
N LEU A 15 -23.66 5.39 -23.33
CA LEU A 15 -23.37 3.95 -23.34
C LEU A 15 -21.96 3.65 -22.79
N ALA A 16 -20.97 4.49 -23.11
CA ALA A 16 -19.61 4.40 -22.59
C ALA A 16 -19.56 4.68 -21.08
N ALA A 17 -20.28 5.70 -20.61
CA ALA A 17 -20.38 6.03 -19.18
C ALA A 17 -21.04 4.89 -18.37
N GLU A 18 -22.11 4.29 -18.90
CA GLU A 18 -22.77 3.14 -18.27
C GLU A 18 -21.89 1.89 -18.28
N ALA A 19 -21.17 1.63 -19.38
CA ALA A 19 -20.21 0.54 -19.47
C ALA A 19 -19.05 0.72 -18.48
N ALA A 20 -18.53 1.95 -18.35
CA ALA A 20 -17.51 2.28 -17.36
C ALA A 20 -18.05 2.09 -15.94
N ALA A 21 -19.23 2.63 -15.62
CA ALA A 21 -19.86 2.47 -14.29
C ALA A 21 -20.15 1.00 -13.95
N ARG A 22 -20.50 0.17 -14.94
CA ARG A 22 -20.68 -1.28 -14.77
C ARG A 22 -19.33 -1.99 -14.58
N GLY A 23 -18.30 -1.57 -15.30
CA GLY A 23 -16.91 -2.03 -15.13
C GLY A 23 -16.39 -1.73 -13.72
N PHE A 24 -16.56 -0.49 -13.25
CA PHE A 24 -16.20 -0.07 -11.89
C PHE A 24 -17.00 -0.83 -10.83
N ARG A 25 -18.33 -0.97 -10.97
CA ARG A 25 -19.14 -1.76 -10.03
C ARG A 25 -18.75 -3.24 -10.02
N ARG A 26 -18.36 -3.82 -11.15
CA ARG A 26 -17.89 -5.20 -11.24
C ARG A 26 -16.46 -5.37 -10.70
N ALA A 27 -15.60 -4.37 -10.84
CA ALA A 27 -14.27 -4.34 -10.23
C ALA A 27 -14.38 -4.22 -8.70
N LEU A 28 -15.22 -3.30 -8.20
CA LEU A 28 -15.52 -3.15 -6.77
C LEU A 28 -16.20 -4.40 -6.20
N GLY A 29 -17.16 -4.97 -6.92
CA GLY A 29 -17.86 -6.21 -6.54
C GLY A 29 -16.94 -7.43 -6.50
N LYS A 30 -15.99 -7.55 -7.45
CA LYS A 30 -14.94 -8.58 -7.40
C LYS A 30 -13.96 -8.36 -6.25
N SER A 31 -13.56 -7.12 -5.97
CA SER A 31 -12.70 -6.82 -4.81
C SER A 31 -13.36 -7.20 -3.49
N ILE A 32 -14.67 -6.97 -3.34
CA ILE A 32 -15.41 -7.33 -2.11
C ILE A 32 -15.71 -8.85 -2.06
N ALA A 33 -16.09 -9.48 -3.18
CA ALA A 33 -16.36 -10.91 -3.23
C ALA A 33 -15.09 -11.77 -3.06
N GLU A 34 -13.95 -11.37 -3.63
CA GLU A 34 -12.65 -12.02 -3.38
C GLU A 34 -12.11 -11.73 -1.98
N GLN A 35 -12.45 -10.59 -1.36
CA GLN A 35 -12.19 -10.37 0.06
C GLN A 35 -13.05 -11.29 0.94
N ASN A 36 -14.30 -11.56 0.56
CA ASN A 36 -15.22 -12.36 1.38
C ASN A 36 -14.98 -13.88 1.21
N LYS A 37 -14.67 -14.36 0.01
CA LYS A 37 -14.38 -15.80 -0.24
C LYS A 37 -13.07 -16.27 0.39
N ARG A 38 -12.17 -15.35 0.74
CA ARG A 38 -10.90 -15.65 1.44
C ARG A 38 -11.03 -15.68 2.98
N LYS A 39 -12.24 -15.51 3.54
CA LYS A 39 -12.49 -15.64 4.99
C LYS A 39 -12.71 -17.09 5.47
N GLY A 40 -12.77 -18.07 4.56
CA GLY A 40 -13.17 -19.43 4.90
C GLY A 40 -12.06 -20.43 5.25
N ALA A 41 -10.79 -20.20 4.92
CA ALA A 41 -9.76 -21.22 5.15
C ALA A 41 -8.34 -20.64 5.16
N THR A 42 -7.85 -20.22 6.32
CA THR A 42 -6.44 -20.36 6.72
C THR A 42 -6.21 -19.69 8.07
N THR A 43 -5.60 -20.44 8.96
CA THR A 43 -5.12 -20.11 10.29
C THR A 43 -4.39 -18.75 10.37
N LYS A 44 -4.91 -17.89 11.26
CA LYS A 44 -4.23 -16.83 12.03
C LYS A 44 -2.93 -16.23 11.45
N ARG A 45 -3.04 -15.36 10.45
CA ARG A 45 -2.23 -14.12 10.38
C ARG A 45 -3.18 -13.00 9.97
N ALA A 46 -3.73 -12.31 10.96
CA ALA A 46 -4.60 -11.15 10.74
C ALA A 46 -3.88 -10.17 9.80
N ARG A 47 -4.42 -9.96 8.60
CA ARG A 47 -3.95 -8.89 7.72
C ARG A 47 -4.23 -7.58 8.46
N ARG A 48 -3.18 -6.95 8.99
CA ARG A 48 -3.26 -5.67 9.70
C ARG A 48 -4.06 -4.66 8.87
N SER A 49 -4.98 -3.96 9.51
CA SER A 49 -5.75 -2.89 8.88
C SER A 49 -4.80 -1.79 8.37
N SER A 50 -5.18 -1.05 7.33
CA SER A 50 -4.34 0.01 6.75
C SER A 50 -3.91 1.06 7.78
N ALA A 51 -4.77 1.35 8.76
CA ALA A 51 -4.45 2.25 9.86
C ALA A 51 -3.34 1.71 10.79
N GLU A 52 -3.35 0.40 11.06
CA GLU A 52 -2.31 -0.23 11.89
C GLU A 52 -0.96 -0.28 11.18
N LEU A 53 -0.96 -0.41 9.85
CA LEU A 53 0.26 -0.30 9.06
C LEU A 53 0.81 1.12 9.08
N MET A 54 -0.02 2.15 8.91
CA MET A 54 0.45 3.54 9.02
C MET A 54 1.03 3.84 10.41
N ALA A 55 0.35 3.45 11.49
CA ALA A 55 0.87 3.66 12.84
C ALA A 55 2.22 2.95 13.08
N LEU A 56 2.40 1.76 12.48
CA LEU A 56 3.68 1.05 12.50
C LEU A 56 4.75 1.76 11.64
N GLU A 57 4.38 2.28 10.48
CA GLU A 57 5.26 3.06 9.59
C GLU A 57 5.75 4.33 10.31
N GLU A 58 4.89 5.05 11.02
CA GLU A 58 5.26 6.25 11.77
C GLU A 58 6.16 5.96 12.97
N LYS A 59 5.84 4.92 13.76
CA LYS A 59 6.71 4.47 14.86
C LYS A 59 8.09 4.06 14.37
N LEU A 60 8.14 3.35 13.25
CA LEU A 60 9.39 2.92 12.64
C LEU A 60 10.20 4.11 12.13
N HIS A 61 9.55 5.09 11.50
CA HIS A 61 10.19 6.33 11.06
C HIS A 61 10.78 7.10 12.25
N ALA A 62 10.02 7.27 13.33
CA ALA A 62 10.50 7.92 14.55
C ALA A 62 11.72 7.21 15.15
N ALA A 63 11.72 5.87 15.16
CA ALA A 63 12.87 5.09 15.63
C ALA A 63 14.11 5.28 14.73
N ILE A 64 13.93 5.37 13.41
CA ILE A 64 15.01 5.64 12.45
C ILE A 64 15.58 7.07 12.64
N CYS A 65 14.73 8.06 12.91
CA CYS A 65 15.17 9.41 13.25
C CYS A 65 15.94 9.46 14.57
N ALA A 66 15.50 8.73 15.59
CA ALA A 66 16.16 8.71 16.90
C ALA A 66 17.52 8.01 16.86
N GLN A 67 17.64 6.94 16.05
CA GLN A 67 18.86 6.13 15.93
C GLN A 67 19.15 5.85 14.45
N PRO A 68 19.70 6.84 13.72
CA PRO A 68 20.05 6.65 12.32
C PRO A 68 21.27 5.75 12.17
N GLY A 69 21.35 5.05 11.03
CA GLY A 69 22.48 4.20 10.66
C GLY A 69 22.43 2.78 11.21
N GLU A 70 21.35 2.40 11.88
CA GLU A 70 21.17 1.07 12.44
C GLU A 70 20.69 0.04 11.42
N LYS A 71 20.87 -1.25 11.76
CA LYS A 71 20.44 -2.39 10.96
C LYS A 71 18.96 -2.71 11.19
N MET A 72 18.35 -3.43 10.23
CA MET A 72 16.95 -3.88 10.33
C MET A 72 16.61 -4.59 11.64
N ALA A 73 17.54 -5.40 12.18
CA ALA A 73 17.33 -6.14 13.42
C ALA A 73 17.19 -5.23 14.65
N ALA A 74 17.96 -4.14 14.73
CA ALA A 74 17.86 -3.19 15.84
C ALA A 74 16.49 -2.50 15.85
N TYR A 75 15.99 -2.11 14.68
CA TYR A 75 14.63 -1.57 14.55
C TYR A 75 13.53 -2.61 14.83
N ALA A 76 13.78 -3.88 14.51
CA ALA A 76 12.87 -4.98 14.83
C ALA A 76 12.72 -5.15 16.36
N GLU A 77 13.84 -5.13 17.09
CA GLU A 77 13.84 -5.17 18.56
C GLU A 77 13.15 -3.95 19.16
N ALA A 78 13.48 -2.74 18.68
CA ALA A 78 12.85 -1.50 19.15
C ALA A 78 11.33 -1.50 18.90
N ALA A 79 10.88 -2.03 17.77
CA ALA A 79 9.46 -2.13 17.41
C ALA A 79 8.77 -3.40 17.97
N LYS A 80 9.45 -4.20 18.79
CA LYS A 80 8.99 -5.51 19.31
C LYS A 80 8.33 -6.36 18.21
N SER A 81 8.94 -6.35 17.03
CA SER A 81 8.42 -6.94 15.80
C SER A 81 9.50 -7.77 15.11
N THR A 82 9.14 -8.57 14.11
CA THR A 82 10.13 -9.33 13.33
C THR A 82 10.62 -8.55 12.11
N SER A 83 11.84 -8.82 11.65
CA SER A 83 12.41 -8.23 10.43
C SER A 83 11.53 -8.45 9.19
N GLU A 84 10.85 -9.60 9.13
CA GLU A 84 9.92 -9.95 8.05
C GLU A 84 8.68 -9.04 8.05
N MET A 85 8.16 -8.72 9.25
CA MET A 85 7.06 -7.76 9.42
C MET A 85 7.48 -6.31 9.10
N LEU A 86 8.74 -5.95 9.33
CA LEU A 86 9.28 -4.62 9.03
C LEU A 86 9.67 -4.42 7.57
N SER A 87 9.82 -5.51 6.80
CA SER A 87 10.25 -5.44 5.40
C SER A 87 9.30 -4.62 4.53
N HIS A 88 7.98 -4.79 4.72
CA HIS A 88 6.97 -4.03 3.99
C HIS A 88 6.94 -2.54 4.36
N PRO A 89 6.82 -2.14 5.65
CA PRO A 89 6.82 -0.72 6.02
C PRO A 89 8.14 -0.01 5.69
N MET A 90 9.30 -0.67 5.82
CA MET A 90 10.58 -0.11 5.34
C MET A 90 10.56 0.21 3.85
N ARG A 91 10.04 -0.72 3.02
CA ARG A 91 9.95 -0.50 1.57
C ARG A 91 9.03 0.67 1.24
N ARG A 92 7.95 0.86 2.00
CA ARG A 92 7.03 1.99 1.83
C ARG A 92 7.68 3.31 2.23
N LEU A 93 8.34 3.37 3.40
CA LEU A 93 9.06 4.57 3.83
C LEU A 93 10.15 4.98 2.82
N ARG A 94 10.87 4.00 2.26
CA ARG A 94 11.87 4.24 1.23
C ARG A 94 11.26 4.71 -0.09
N ALA A 95 10.13 4.11 -0.51
CA ALA A 95 9.40 4.54 -1.72
C ALA A 95 8.77 5.93 -1.56
N ALA A 96 8.38 6.30 -0.35
CA ALA A 96 7.87 7.62 0.00
C ALA A 96 9.00 8.68 0.16
N GLY A 97 10.26 8.30 -0.05
CA GLY A 97 11.39 9.23 0.06
C GLY A 97 11.69 9.70 1.47
N ARG A 98 11.17 9.03 2.51
CA ARG A 98 11.36 9.41 3.92
C ARG A 98 12.63 8.83 4.55
N ILE A 99 13.13 7.72 3.99
CA ILE A 99 14.35 7.06 4.46
C ILE A 99 15.21 6.62 3.28
N ARG A 100 16.52 6.57 3.49
CA ARG A 100 17.49 5.94 2.59
C ARG A 100 18.13 4.74 3.26
N SER A 101 18.57 3.79 2.44
CA SER A 101 19.31 2.61 2.88
C SER A 101 20.69 2.63 2.24
N VAL A 102 21.73 2.46 3.05
CA VAL A 102 23.13 2.37 2.60
C VAL A 102 23.63 0.96 2.85
N GLY A 103 24.25 0.35 1.84
CA GLY A 103 24.73 -1.03 1.89
C GLY A 103 23.74 -2.05 1.36
N GLN A 104 24.12 -3.33 1.46
CA GLN A 104 23.46 -4.43 0.74
C GLN A 104 22.98 -5.51 1.71
N LYS A 105 21.79 -6.08 1.44
CA LYS A 105 21.23 -7.24 2.17
C LYS A 105 21.26 -7.01 3.70
N GLY A 106 21.84 -7.95 4.45
CA GLY A 106 21.92 -7.92 5.91
C GLY A 106 22.86 -6.86 6.50
N ARG A 107 23.62 -6.12 5.66
CA ARG A 107 24.47 -5.00 6.10
C ARG A 107 23.86 -3.63 5.79
N ALA A 108 22.60 -3.60 5.33
CA ALA A 108 21.90 -2.35 5.06
C ALA A 108 21.69 -1.55 6.36
N ARG A 109 22.12 -0.29 6.32
CA ARG A 109 21.94 0.72 7.36
C ARG A 109 20.91 1.73 6.89
N TYR A 110 19.96 2.07 7.75
CA TYR A 110 18.85 2.96 7.38
C TYR A 110 19.05 4.34 7.97
N PHE A 111 18.78 5.37 7.19
CA PHE A 111 18.91 6.76 7.59
C PHE A 111 17.63 7.50 7.21
N PRO A 112 17.16 8.45 8.03
CA PRO A 112 16.11 9.36 7.62
C PRO A 112 16.61 10.24 6.46
N ILE A 113 15.69 10.61 5.59
CA ILE A 113 15.86 11.70 4.64
C ILE A 113 15.04 12.83 5.25
N ASP A 114 15.65 13.52 6.21
CA ASP A 114 15.17 14.83 6.65
C ASP A 114 15.76 15.85 5.67
N ASP A 115 14.92 16.75 5.17
CA ASP A 115 15.34 17.97 4.48
C ASP A 115 15.79 18.99 5.53
#